data_AF-A0A352J6M2-F1
#
_entry.id   AF-A0A352J6M2-F1
#
_cell.length_a   1.000
_cell.length_b   1.000
_cell.length_c   1.000
_cell.angle_alpha   90.00
_cell.angle_beta   90.00
_cell.angle_gamma   90.00
#
_symmetry.space_group_name_H-M   'P 1'
#
loop_
_entity.id
_entity.type
_entity.pdbx_description
1 polymer ?
#
loop_
_entity_poly.entity_id
_entity_poly.type
_entity_poly.pdbx_seq_one_letter_code
_entity_poly.pdbx_strand_id
1 'polypeptide(L)'
;NTMVSNTIGAGRQNEVLNLIKRVTLISLFSMLAIILIVAVAPRLMIHIYTNDTSLIDDTVAPLYVLLTSLPFYAIGTVLFSAVSGTGNTQRALFYEIITLSGYVLYTWFIVVYLRLSVGWAWTTEHVYWGQLMFFSLFYLRSKKWVHKKI
;
A
#
# COMPACT_ATOMS: atom_id res chain seq x y z
N ASN A 1 6.51 -12.03 -4.30
CA ASN A 1 7.95 -12.36 -4.13
C ASN A 1 8.39 -13.55 -4.98
N THR A 2 7.82 -14.74 -4.83
CA THR A 2 8.26 -15.96 -5.55
C THR A 2 8.16 -15.87 -7.07
N MET A 3 7.05 -15.35 -7.62
CA MET A 3 6.89 -15.28 -9.08
C MET A 3 7.90 -14.33 -9.75
N VAL A 4 8.15 -13.16 -9.18
CA VAL A 4 9.09 -12.18 -9.74
C VAL A 4 10.52 -12.69 -9.69
N SER A 5 10.95 -13.27 -8.57
CA SER A 5 12.27 -13.89 -8.44
C SER A 5 12.44 -15.07 -9.40
N ASN A 6 11.40 -15.88 -9.60
CA ASN A 6 11.44 -17.02 -10.53
C ASN A 6 11.54 -16.57 -11.99
N THR A 7 10.78 -15.55 -12.40
CA THR A 7 10.85 -14.99 -13.77
C THR A 7 12.21 -14.35 -14.08
N ILE A 8 12.82 -13.71 -13.07
CA ILE A 8 14.19 -13.14 -13.19
C ILE A 8 15.23 -14.27 -13.29
N GLY A 9 15.12 -15.30 -12.44
CA GLY A 9 15.99 -16.48 -12.49
C GLY A 9 15.89 -17.27 -13.80
N ALA A 10 14.72 -17.24 -14.46
CA ALA A 10 14.49 -17.85 -15.77
C ALA A 10 14.99 -17.01 -16.97
N GLY A 11 15.67 -15.88 -16.74
CA GLY A 11 16.20 -15.02 -17.80
C GLY A 11 15.16 -14.18 -18.55
N ARG A 12 13.88 -14.23 -18.14
CA ARG A 12 12.76 -13.52 -18.80
C ARG A 12 12.49 -12.15 -18.17
N GLN A 13 13.53 -11.37 -17.96
CA GLN A 13 13.44 -10.08 -17.26
C GLN A 13 12.48 -9.10 -17.94
N ASN A 14 12.32 -9.18 -19.26
CA ASN A 14 11.37 -8.35 -20.02
C ASN A 14 9.89 -8.65 -19.69
N GLU A 15 9.58 -9.85 -19.20
CA GLU A 15 8.20 -10.24 -18.85
C GLU A 15 7.79 -9.77 -17.45
N VAL A 16 8.77 -9.44 -16.59
CA VAL A 16 8.54 -9.07 -15.18
C VAL A 16 7.63 -7.85 -15.06
N LEU A 17 7.86 -6.80 -15.84
CA LEU A 17 7.03 -5.59 -15.79
C LEU A 17 5.58 -5.87 -16.23
N ASN A 18 5.39 -6.74 -17.22
CA ASN A 18 4.06 -7.11 -17.71
C ASN A 18 3.32 -7.99 -16.68
N LEU A 19 4.05 -8.88 -16.01
CA LEU A 19 3.53 -9.72 -14.93
C LEU A 19 3.13 -8.87 -13.71
N ILE A 20 3.97 -7.90 -13.32
CA ILE A 20 3.65 -6.94 -12.25
C ILE A 20 2.37 -6.18 -12.58
N LYS A 21 2.24 -5.66 -13.81
CA LYS A 21 1.04 -4.94 -14.24
C LYS A 21 -0.22 -5.82 -14.14
N ARG A 22 -0.14 -7.08 -14.57
CA ARG A 22 -1.26 -8.02 -14.50
C ARG A 22 -1.64 -8.37 -13.07
N VAL A 23 -0.66 -8.66 -12.21
CA VAL A 23 -0.88 -8.95 -10.78
C VAL A 23 -1.44 -7.73 -10.07
N THR A 24 -0.94 -6.53 -10.38
CA THR A 24 -1.44 -5.26 -9.83
C THR A 24 -2.90 -5.06 -10.20
N LEU A 25 -3.29 -5.30 -11.46
CA LEU A 25 -4.68 -5.19 -11.88
C LEU A 25 -5.58 -6.20 -11.16
N ILE A 26 -5.16 -7.47 -11.06
CA ILE A 26 -5.94 -8.50 -10.34
C ILE A 26 -6.13 -8.09 -8.88
N SER A 27 -5.05 -7.66 -8.21
CA SER A 27 -5.10 -7.23 -6.81
C SER A 27 -5.98 -5.99 -6.63
N LEU A 28 -5.92 -5.05 -7.56
CA LEU A 28 -6.77 -3.85 -7.54
C LEU A 28 -8.25 -4.22 -7.72
N PHE A 29 -8.59 -5.08 -8.68
CA PHE A 29 -9.97 -5.53 -8.89
C PHE A 29 -10.50 -6.31 -7.68
N SER A 30 -9.70 -7.21 -7.09
CA SER A 30 -10.11 -7.91 -5.88
C SER A 30 -10.34 -6.95 -4.71
N MET A 31 -9.50 -5.92 -4.58
CA MET A 31 -9.65 -4.94 -3.51
C MET A 31 -10.88 -4.05 -3.73
N LEU A 32 -11.13 -3.61 -4.98
CA LEU A 32 -12.30 -2.82 -5.33
C LEU A 32 -13.61 -3.57 -5.08
N ALA A 33 -13.66 -4.87 -5.35
CA ALA A 33 -14.83 -5.69 -5.04
C ALA A 33 -15.12 -5.71 -3.53
N ILE A 34 -14.08 -5.86 -2.70
CA ILE A 34 -14.22 -5.82 -1.24
C ILE A 34 -14.64 -4.43 -0.77
N ILE A 35 -14.01 -3.37 -1.28
CA ILE A 35 -14.37 -1.98 -0.97
C ILE A 35 -15.84 -1.71 -1.27
N LEU A 36 -16.35 -2.18 -2.42
CA LEU A 36 -17.75 -2.00 -2.80
C LEU A 36 -18.69 -2.69 -1.80
N ILE A 37 -18.37 -3.92 -1.38
CA ILE A 37 -19.17 -4.66 -0.38
C ILE A 37 -19.19 -3.91 0.95
N VAL A 38 -18.04 -3.44 1.43
CA VAL A 38 -17.93 -2.73 2.72
C VAL A 38 -18.58 -1.35 2.65
N ALA A 39 -18.51 -0.67 1.49
CA ALA A 39 -19.10 0.65 1.28
C ALA A 39 -20.64 0.64 1.24
N VAL A 40 -21.28 -0.49 0.90
CA VAL A 40 -22.75 -0.62 0.88
C VAL A 40 -23.34 -0.64 2.29
N ALA A 41 -22.62 -1.17 3.30
CA ALA A 41 -23.13 -1.27 4.67
C ALA A 41 -22.07 -0.98 5.75
N PRO A 42 -21.44 0.21 5.74
CA PRO A 42 -20.36 0.54 6.68
C PRO A 42 -20.85 0.54 8.13
N ARG A 43 -22.06 1.05 8.39
CA ARG A 43 -22.67 1.05 9.73
C ARG A 43 -22.96 -0.36 10.24
N LEU A 44 -23.39 -1.28 9.35
CA LEU A 44 -23.67 -2.66 9.72
C LEU A 44 -22.39 -3.40 10.10
N MET A 45 -21.28 -3.13 9.40
CA MET A 45 -19.97 -3.66 9.73
C MET A 45 -19.45 -3.13 11.06
N ILE A 46 -19.59 -1.83 11.33
CA ILE A 46 -19.14 -1.24 12.60
C ILE A 46 -19.98 -1.77 13.77
N HIS A 47 -21.27 -2.06 13.55
CA HIS A 47 -22.15 -2.58 14.60
C HIS A 47 -21.76 -3.98 15.11
N ILE A 48 -21.01 -4.75 14.31
CA ILE A 48 -20.42 -6.03 14.74
C ILE A 48 -19.37 -5.81 15.83
N TYR A 49 -18.64 -4.69 15.77
CA TYR A 49 -17.55 -4.37 16.69
C TYR A 49 -18.01 -3.58 17.92
N THR A 50 -19.09 -2.78 17.80
CA THR A 50 -19.61 -2.01 18.93
C THR A 50 -21.09 -1.69 18.82
N ASN A 51 -21.76 -1.66 19.97
CA ASN A 51 -23.17 -1.26 20.10
C ASN A 51 -23.33 0.23 20.50
N ASP A 52 -22.23 0.91 20.83
CA ASP A 52 -22.26 2.33 21.20
C ASP A 52 -22.41 3.22 19.96
N THR A 53 -23.54 3.92 19.85
CA THR A 53 -23.89 4.76 18.71
C THR A 53 -22.96 5.96 18.55
N SER A 54 -22.37 6.47 19.64
CA SER A 54 -21.42 7.58 19.57
C SER A 54 -20.12 7.17 18.90
N LEU A 55 -19.59 6.00 19.24
CA LEU A 55 -18.43 5.41 18.59
C LEU A 55 -18.72 5.06 17.13
N ILE A 56 -19.92 4.55 16.82
CA ILE A 56 -20.27 4.21 15.43
C ILE A 56 -20.12 5.43 14.54
N ASP A 57 -20.71 6.58 14.93
CA ASP A 57 -20.65 7.80 14.15
C ASP A 57 -19.22 8.36 14.02
N ASP A 58 -18.40 8.27 15.08
CA ASP A 58 -16.99 8.68 15.05
C ASP A 58 -16.12 7.78 14.17
N THR A 59 -16.51 6.51 13.98
CA THR A 59 -15.73 5.53 13.19
C THR A 59 -16.07 5.56 11.71
N VAL A 60 -17.21 6.15 11.31
CA VAL A 60 -17.63 6.23 9.90
C VAL A 60 -16.60 6.99 9.05
N ALA A 61 -16.15 8.16 9.50
CA ALA A 61 -15.19 8.97 8.75
C ALA A 61 -13.82 8.28 8.57
N PRO A 62 -13.19 7.74 9.63
CA PRO A 62 -12.03 6.85 9.54
C PRO A 62 -12.18 5.69 8.55
N LEU A 63 -13.35 5.03 8.54
CA LEU A 63 -13.61 3.89 7.67
C LEU A 63 -13.56 4.30 6.20
N TYR A 64 -14.17 5.43 5.82
CA TYR A 64 -14.09 5.91 4.44
C TYR A 64 -12.67 6.29 4.03
N VAL A 65 -11.91 6.94 4.92
CA VAL A 65 -10.50 7.26 4.67
C VAL A 65 -9.71 5.96 4.43
N LEU A 66 -9.88 4.95 5.29
CA LEU A 66 -9.28 3.63 5.10
C LEU A 66 -9.68 3.00 3.76
N LEU A 67 -10.97 2.97 3.41
CA LEU A 67 -11.43 2.37 2.15
C LEU A 67 -10.76 3.00 0.93
N THR A 68 -10.49 4.31 0.97
CA THR A 68 -9.76 4.99 -0.12
C THR A 68 -8.25 4.73 -0.13
N SER A 69 -7.65 4.26 0.97
CA SER A 69 -6.23 3.88 1.01
C SER A 69 -5.98 2.46 0.49
N LEU A 70 -6.97 1.57 0.57
CA LEU A 70 -6.86 0.17 0.14
C LEU A 70 -6.44 -0.04 -1.33
N PRO A 71 -6.84 0.78 -2.32
CA PRO A 71 -6.30 0.71 -3.67
C PRO A 71 -4.79 0.98 -3.72
N PHE A 72 -4.30 1.98 -2.97
CA PHE A 72 -2.88 2.29 -2.87
C PHE A 72 -2.11 1.16 -2.17
N TYR A 73 -2.69 0.56 -1.15
CA TYR A 73 -2.18 -0.65 -0.50
C TYR A 73 -1.99 -1.79 -1.51
N ALA A 74 -3.03 -2.12 -2.29
CA ALA A 74 -3.00 -3.21 -3.26
C ALA A 74 -1.89 -3.02 -4.30
N ILE A 75 -1.75 -1.79 -4.81
CA ILE A 75 -0.72 -1.46 -5.81
C ILE A 75 0.68 -1.43 -5.17
N GLY A 76 0.81 -0.75 -4.03
CA GLY A 76 2.07 -0.56 -3.31
C GLY A 76 2.70 -1.88 -2.86
N THR A 77 1.90 -2.79 -2.31
CA THR A 77 2.37 -4.11 -1.87
C THR A 77 2.91 -4.96 -3.03
N VAL A 78 2.22 -4.98 -4.18
CA VAL A 78 2.66 -5.73 -5.37
C VAL A 78 3.98 -5.16 -5.92
N LEU A 79 4.08 -3.83 -6.01
CA LEU A 79 5.29 -3.17 -6.50
C LEU A 79 6.47 -3.37 -5.54
N PHE A 80 6.27 -3.18 -4.25
CA PHE A 80 7.31 -3.39 -3.24
C PHE A 80 7.79 -4.84 -3.22
N SER A 81 6.85 -5.78 -3.28
CA SER A 81 7.13 -7.21 -3.45
C SER A 81 7.96 -7.49 -4.71
N ALA A 82 7.69 -6.78 -5.80
CA ALA A 82 8.47 -6.90 -7.01
C ALA A 82 9.89 -6.32 -6.86
N VAL A 83 10.05 -5.18 -6.21
CA VAL A 83 11.38 -4.59 -5.89
C VAL A 83 12.21 -5.58 -5.08
N SER A 84 11.64 -6.13 -3.99
CA SER A 84 12.30 -7.13 -3.15
C SER A 84 12.64 -8.40 -3.95
N GLY A 85 11.73 -8.83 -4.84
CA GLY A 85 11.92 -9.96 -5.75
C GLY A 85 13.00 -9.77 -6.83
N THR A 86 13.53 -8.57 -7.04
CA THR A 86 14.66 -8.32 -7.98
C THR A 86 16.04 -8.66 -7.39
N GLY A 87 16.10 -9.18 -6.16
CA GLY A 87 17.37 -9.54 -5.49
C GLY A 87 18.08 -8.35 -4.83
N ASN A 88 17.49 -7.14 -4.85
CA ASN A 88 18.02 -5.95 -4.21
C ASN A 88 17.22 -5.58 -2.95
N THR A 89 17.21 -6.50 -2.00
CA THR A 89 16.51 -6.35 -0.71
C THR A 89 17.02 -5.14 0.08
N GLN A 90 18.31 -4.80 -0.05
CA GLN A 90 18.88 -3.60 0.59
C GLN A 90 18.22 -2.29 0.13
N ARG A 91 17.94 -2.14 -1.17
CA ARG A 91 17.21 -0.95 -1.66
C ARG A 91 15.74 -0.96 -1.28
N ALA A 92 15.11 -2.13 -1.25
CA ALA A 92 13.74 -2.24 -0.74
C ALA A 92 13.67 -1.77 0.72
N LEU A 93 14.58 -2.26 1.56
CA LEU A 93 14.69 -1.89 2.96
C LEU A 93 14.99 -0.39 3.15
N PHE A 94 15.86 0.19 2.33
CA PHE A 94 16.12 1.64 2.37
C PHE A 94 14.87 2.48 2.07
N TYR A 95 14.09 2.09 1.06
CA TYR A 95 12.82 2.77 0.77
C TYR A 95 11.79 2.59 1.88
N GLU A 96 11.73 1.41 2.48
CA GLU A 96 10.86 1.12 3.61
C GLU A 96 11.22 2.00 4.82
N ILE A 97 12.51 2.15 5.16
CA ILE A 97 12.98 3.04 6.23
C ILE A 97 12.60 4.50 5.97
N ILE A 98 12.79 5.00 4.75
CA ILE A 98 12.42 6.37 4.39
C ILE A 98 10.91 6.58 4.52
N THR A 99 10.13 5.62 4.02
CA THR A 99 8.67 5.66 4.06
C THR A 99 8.16 5.63 5.50
N LEU A 100 8.71 4.75 6.35
CA LEU A 100 8.39 4.67 7.77
C LEU A 100 8.77 5.94 8.52
N SER A 101 9.92 6.53 8.20
CA SER A 101 10.35 7.81 8.80
C SER A 101 9.36 8.93 8.44
N GLY A 102 8.95 9.00 7.17
CA GLY A 102 7.93 9.95 6.70
C GLY A 102 6.57 9.72 7.37
N TYR A 103 6.16 8.46 7.52
CA TYR A 103 4.93 8.08 8.21
C TYR A 103 4.93 8.52 9.68
N VAL A 104 6.00 8.24 10.43
CA VAL A 104 6.10 8.62 11.85
C VAL A 104 6.07 10.14 12.00
N LEU A 105 6.84 10.87 11.18
CA LEU A 105 6.85 12.34 11.22
C LEU A 105 5.49 12.94 10.89
N TYR A 106 4.82 12.43 9.85
CA TYR A 106 3.49 12.90 9.46
C TYR A 106 2.43 12.58 10.51
N THR A 107 2.48 11.38 11.09
CA THR A 107 1.59 10.95 12.17
C THR A 107 1.75 11.82 13.40
N TRP A 108 3.00 12.07 13.83
CA TRP A 108 3.29 12.97 14.93
C TRP A 108 2.78 14.39 14.66
N PHE A 109 2.97 14.90 13.45
CA PHE A 109 2.48 16.23 13.07
C PHE A 109 0.95 16.33 13.10
N ILE A 110 0.23 15.35 12.57
CA ILE A 110 -1.25 15.35 12.54
C ILE A 110 -1.85 15.15 13.93
N VAL A 111 -1.32 14.20 14.71
CA VAL A 111 -1.91 13.76 15.98
C VAL A 111 -1.44 14.61 17.16
N VAL A 112 -0.13 14.89 17.27
CA VAL A 112 0.43 15.58 18.44
C VAL A 112 0.41 17.09 18.25
N TYR A 113 0.82 17.57 17.08
CA TYR A 113 0.93 19.01 16.82
C TYR A 113 -0.42 19.63 16.45
N LEU A 114 -1.12 19.07 15.45
CA LEU A 114 -2.40 19.60 14.98
C LEU A 114 -3.61 19.10 15.79
N ARG A 115 -3.46 18.02 16.58
CA ARG A 115 -4.54 17.39 17.38
C ARG A 115 -5.82 17.16 16.59
N LEU A 116 -5.68 16.76 15.32
CA LEU A 116 -6.81 16.52 14.44
C LEU A 116 -7.55 15.23 14.84
N SER A 117 -8.80 15.12 14.39
CA SER A 117 -9.63 13.94 14.65
C SER A 117 -9.02 12.67 14.07
N VAL A 118 -9.48 11.52 14.58
CA VAL A 118 -9.01 10.19 14.17
C VAL A 118 -9.10 9.99 12.66
N GLY A 119 -10.11 10.57 11.99
CA GLY A 119 -10.22 10.53 10.53
C GLY A 119 -9.00 11.09 9.80
N TRP A 120 -8.40 12.17 10.30
CA TRP A 120 -7.16 12.72 9.75
C TRP A 120 -5.95 11.84 10.06
N ALA A 121 -5.91 11.19 11.22
CA ALA A 121 -4.84 10.25 11.54
C ALA A 121 -4.79 9.10 10.52
N TRP A 122 -5.94 8.65 10.00
CA TRP A 122 -5.99 7.61 8.96
C TRP A 122 -5.43 8.04 7.60
N THR A 123 -5.29 9.33 7.32
CA THR A 123 -4.65 9.81 6.07
C THR A 123 -3.16 9.48 6.01
N THR A 124 -2.55 9.14 7.16
CA THR A 124 -1.17 8.65 7.25
C THR A 124 -0.96 7.37 6.41
N GLU A 125 -1.99 6.54 6.26
CA GLU A 125 -1.97 5.36 5.39
C GLU A 125 -1.76 5.75 3.92
N HIS A 126 -2.43 6.81 3.43
CA HIS A 126 -2.22 7.29 2.06
C HIS A 126 -0.79 7.76 1.84
N VAL A 127 -0.21 8.45 2.83
CA VAL A 127 1.17 8.91 2.77
C VAL A 127 2.12 7.71 2.69
N TYR A 128 1.93 6.71 3.55
CA TYR A 128 2.76 5.52 3.58
C TYR A 128 2.67 4.73 2.27
N TRP A 129 1.47 4.31 1.87
CA TRP A 129 1.28 3.52 0.65
C TRP A 129 1.62 4.31 -0.60
N GLY A 130 1.34 5.61 -0.62
CA GLY A 130 1.70 6.51 -1.71
C GLY A 130 3.22 6.63 -1.89
N GLN A 131 3.97 6.86 -0.80
CA GLN A 131 5.43 6.92 -0.83
C GLN A 131 6.04 5.58 -1.25
N LEU A 132 5.58 4.48 -0.65
CA LEU A 132 6.11 3.14 -0.95
C LEU A 132 5.84 2.76 -2.41
N MET A 133 4.63 3.05 -2.92
CA MET A 133 4.25 2.89 -4.32
C MET A 133 5.15 3.73 -5.23
N PHE A 134 5.36 5.00 -4.90
CA PHE A 134 6.16 5.93 -5.69
C PHE A 134 7.61 5.46 -5.81
N PHE A 135 8.27 5.15 -4.70
CA PHE A 135 9.65 4.66 -4.70
C PHE A 135 9.79 3.32 -5.43
N SER A 136 8.83 2.42 -5.24
CA SER A 136 8.83 1.11 -5.89
C SER A 136 8.65 1.22 -7.40
N LEU A 137 7.71 2.05 -7.88
CA LEU A 137 7.53 2.35 -9.30
C LEU A 137 8.78 2.97 -9.92
N PHE A 138 9.35 3.97 -9.24
CA PHE A 138 10.53 4.66 -9.73
C PHE A 138 11.71 3.70 -9.90
N TYR A 139 11.94 2.83 -8.91
CA TYR A 139 12.99 1.82 -8.99
C TYR A 139 12.75 0.82 -10.13
N LEU A 140 11.53 0.28 -10.25
CA LEU A 140 11.19 -0.68 -11.30
C LEU A 140 11.29 -0.06 -12.71
N ARG A 141 10.88 1.22 -12.87
CA ARG A 141 11.03 1.96 -14.13
C ARG A 141 12.48 2.30 -14.47
N SER A 142 13.34 2.47 -13.47
CA SER A 142 14.75 2.83 -13.70
C SER A 142 15.55 1.78 -14.48
N LYS A 143 15.02 0.55 -14.65
CA LYS A 143 15.69 -0.61 -15.29
C LYS A 143 17.10 -0.94 -14.75
N LYS A 144 17.55 -0.27 -13.67
CA LYS A 144 18.84 -0.49 -12.99
C LYS A 144 18.96 -1.89 -12.39
N TRP A 145 17.85 -2.64 -12.34
CA TRP A 145 17.78 -4.03 -11.88
C TRP A 145 18.05 -5.07 -12.99
N VAL A 146 17.99 -4.70 -14.28
CA VAL A 146 18.10 -5.63 -15.43
C VAL A 146 19.55 -6.08 -15.68
N HIS A 147 20.54 -5.25 -15.36
CA HIS A 147 21.96 -5.53 -15.68
C HIS A 147 22.85 -5.80 -14.46
N LYS A 148 22.25 -5.96 -13.27
CA LYS A 148 23.05 -6.34 -12.10
C LYS A 148 23.42 -7.82 -12.21
N LYS A 149 24.68 -8.09 -12.57
CA LYS A 149 25.33 -9.36 -12.24
C LYS A 149 25.42 -9.45 -10.72
N ILE A 150 24.98 -10.58 -10.19
CA ILE A 150 25.17 -10.99 -8.79
C ILE A 150 26.67 -11.11 -8.54
#